data_AF-A0A2P7AMZ2-F1
#
_entry.id   AF-A0A2P7AMZ2-F1
#
_cell.length_a   1.000
_cell.length_b   1.000
_cell.length_c   1.000
_cell.angle_alpha   90.00
_cell.angle_beta   90.00
_cell.angle_gamma   90.00
#
_symmetry.space_group_name_H-M   'P 1'
#
loop_
_entity.id
_entity.type
_entity.pdbx_description
1 polymer ?
#
loop_
_entity_poly.entity_id
_entity_poly.type
_entity_poly.pdbx_seq_one_letter_code
_entity_poly.pdbx_strand_id
1 'polypeptide(L)'
;LHFKPGLTTTEVAEVVGVSQPAAVRLIDGLERQGLLARGNPVGRVTPLSLTEAGHAHVVLLQNQRLASLDGLLSALAPKERRQFESMLDQILAGATTSRARARTTCRLCEHDLCGHDVCPIGRRADAIEQQGDTR
;
A
#
# COMPACT_ATOMS: atom_id res chain seq x y z
N LEU A 1 5.85 -4.26 0.06
CA LEU A 1 6.60 -5.53 -0.04
C LEU A 1 5.80 -6.63 -0.74
N HIS A 2 4.55 -6.90 -0.36
CA HIS A 2 3.71 -7.90 -1.06
C HIS A 2 3.53 -7.59 -2.57
N PHE A 3 3.05 -6.39 -2.90
CA PHE A 3 2.85 -5.95 -4.30
C PHE A 3 4.04 -5.19 -4.91
N LYS A 4 4.99 -4.78 -4.07
CA LYS A 4 6.22 -4.11 -4.49
C LYS A 4 7.38 -4.65 -3.64
N PRO A 5 7.95 -5.81 -4.01
CA PRO A 5 9.15 -6.33 -3.35
C PRO A 5 10.37 -5.50 -3.73
N GLY A 6 11.47 -5.69 -3.02
CA GLY A 6 12.75 -5.04 -3.31
C GLY A 6 12.90 -3.62 -2.76
N LEU A 7 11.90 -3.09 -2.05
CA LEU A 7 12.03 -1.79 -1.38
C LEU A 7 13.12 -1.81 -0.33
N THR A 8 13.75 -0.66 -0.14
CA THR A 8 14.72 -0.39 0.91
C THR A 8 14.04 0.01 2.22
N THR A 9 14.79 -0.03 3.33
CA THR A 9 14.33 0.48 4.62
C THR A 9 13.88 1.94 4.54
N THR A 10 14.57 2.78 3.78
CA THR A 10 14.24 4.20 3.62
C THR A 10 12.91 4.38 2.89
N GLU A 11 12.70 3.65 1.80
CA GLU A 11 11.42 3.69 1.07
C GLU A 11 10.26 3.15 1.92
N VAL A 12 10.50 2.10 2.72
CA VAL A 12 9.49 1.59 3.67
C VAL A 12 9.17 2.65 4.72
N ALA A 13 10.18 3.32 5.28
CA ALA A 13 9.99 4.39 6.27
C ALA A 13 9.11 5.52 5.71
N GLU A 14 9.37 5.94 4.47
CA GLU A 14 8.58 6.97 3.78
C GLU A 14 7.12 6.52 3.57
N VAL A 15 6.90 5.31 3.04
CA VAL A 15 5.55 4.79 2.77
C VAL A 15 4.74 4.61 4.06
N VAL A 16 5.37 4.11 5.12
CA VAL A 16 4.71 3.88 6.42
C VAL A 16 4.54 5.19 7.21
N GLY A 17 5.35 6.21 6.92
CA GLY A 17 5.30 7.50 7.61
C GLY A 17 5.95 7.48 8.98
N VAL A 18 7.07 6.75 9.13
CA VAL A 18 7.84 6.64 10.38
C VAL A 18 9.28 7.07 10.16
N SER A 19 9.99 7.42 11.24
CA SER A 19 11.41 7.75 11.16
C SER A 19 12.24 6.53 10.74
N GLN A 20 13.40 6.77 10.12
CA GLN A 20 14.30 5.68 9.70
C GLN A 20 14.70 4.75 10.86
N PRO A 21 15.05 5.22 12.07
CA PRO A 21 15.31 4.32 13.20
C PRO A 21 14.10 3.49 13.63
N ALA A 22 12.88 4.04 13.53
CA ALA A 22 11.67 3.29 13.81
C ALA A 22 11.41 2.20 12.75
N ALA A 23 11.63 2.52 11.47
CA ALA A 23 11.53 1.55 10.38
C ALA A 23 12.52 0.39 10.55
N VAL A 24 13.77 0.67 10.92
CA VAL A 24 14.77 -0.38 11.22
C VAL A 24 14.24 -1.33 12.29
N ARG A 25 13.75 -0.81 13.43
CA ARG A 25 13.19 -1.64 14.52
C ARG A 25 11.98 -2.47 14.07
N LEU A 26 11.11 -1.91 13.23
CA LEU A 26 9.96 -2.63 12.67
C LEU A 26 10.43 -3.78 11.78
N ILE A 27 11.37 -3.53 10.88
CA ILE A 27 11.93 -4.53 9.97
C ILE A 27 12.64 -5.63 10.75
N ASP A 28 13.44 -5.29 11.76
CA ASP A 28 14.09 -6.26 12.63
C ASP A 28 13.07 -7.14 13.37
N GLY A 29 11.97 -6.55 13.81
CA GLY A 29 10.87 -7.29 14.44
C GLY A 29 10.21 -8.30 13.49
N LEU A 30 9.91 -7.87 12.27
CA LEU A 30 9.30 -8.71 11.24
C LEU A 30 10.23 -9.83 10.75
N GLU A 31 11.54 -9.55 10.65
CA GLU A 31 12.54 -10.55 10.30
C GLU A 31 12.70 -11.59 11.42
N ARG A 32 12.76 -11.18 12.68
CA ARG A 32 12.77 -12.11 13.83
C ARG A 32 11.53 -13.00 13.90
N GLN A 33 10.39 -12.51 13.41
CA GLN A 33 9.15 -13.30 13.29
C GLN A 33 9.13 -14.20 12.05
N GLY A 34 10.17 -14.14 11.20
CA GLY A 34 10.24 -14.92 9.96
C GLY A 34 9.28 -14.45 8.87
N LEU A 35 8.76 -13.21 8.94
CA LEU A 35 7.79 -12.66 7.98
C LEU A 35 8.46 -11.87 6.85
N LEU A 36 9.71 -11.45 7.05
CA LEU A 36 10.47 -10.63 6.12
C LEU A 36 11.89 -11.18 6.02
N ALA A 37 12.50 -11.03 4.85
CA ALA A 37 13.92 -11.28 4.64
C ALA A 37 14.61 -10.09 3.96
N ARG A 38 15.86 -9.83 4.38
CA ARG A 38 16.78 -8.95 3.67
C ARG A 38 17.50 -9.73 2.58
N GLY A 39 17.51 -9.19 1.37
CA GLY A 39 18.27 -9.74 0.26
C GLY A 39 19.75 -9.38 0.33
N ASN A 40 20.53 -9.88 -0.63
CA ASN A 40 21.94 -9.53 -0.74
C ASN A 40 22.10 -8.02 -1.03
N PRO A 41 23.06 -7.34 -0.36
CA PRO A 41 23.34 -5.95 -0.67
C PRO A 41 23.80 -5.76 -2.11
N VAL A 42 23.24 -4.76 -2.79
CA VAL A 42 23.69 -4.27 -4.09
C VAL A 42 24.18 -2.84 -3.90
N GLY A 43 25.50 -2.67 -3.81
CA GLY A 43 26.11 -1.39 -3.43
C GLY A 43 25.72 -0.98 -2.01
N ARG A 44 25.05 0.17 -1.86
CA ARG A 44 24.56 0.67 -0.55
C ARG A 44 23.12 0.26 -0.23
N VAL A 45 22.49 -0.54 -1.09
CA VAL A 45 21.07 -0.88 -1.01
C VAL A 45 20.91 -2.33 -0.57
N THR A 46 20.11 -2.55 0.47
CA THR A 46 19.67 -3.89 0.89
C THR A 46 18.17 -4.01 0.61
N PRO A 47 17.77 -4.77 -0.43
CA PRO A 47 16.36 -4.94 -0.77
C PRO A 47 15.64 -5.79 0.27
N LEU A 48 14.37 -5.50 0.52
CA LEU A 48 13.51 -6.25 1.43
C LEU A 48 12.49 -7.08 0.64
N SER A 49 12.17 -8.26 1.15
CA SER A 49 11.18 -9.17 0.57
C SER A 49 10.36 -9.82 1.69
N LEU A 50 9.13 -10.22 1.40
CA LEU A 50 8.38 -11.07 2.32
C LEU A 50 8.86 -12.51 2.17
N THR A 51 8.84 -13.27 3.26
CA THR A 51 8.93 -14.72 3.21
C THR A 51 7.57 -15.29 2.78
N GLU A 52 7.50 -16.60 2.52
CA GLU A 52 6.22 -17.29 2.29
C GLU A 52 5.24 -17.08 3.46
N ALA A 53 5.71 -17.19 4.70
CA ALA A 53 4.92 -16.89 5.89
C ALA A 53 4.47 -15.41 5.93
N GLY A 54 5.33 -14.50 5.50
CA GLY A 54 4.99 -13.09 5.33
C GLY A 54 3.88 -12.84 4.31
N HIS A 55 3.94 -13.52 3.16
CA HIS A 55 2.89 -13.45 2.14
C HIS A 55 1.56 -13.98 2.69
N ALA A 56 1.57 -15.14 3.35
CA ALA A 56 0.37 -15.70 3.98
C ALA A 56 -0.23 -14.75 5.04
N HIS A 57 0.62 -14.11 5.85
CA HIS A 57 0.18 -13.14 6.85
C HIS A 57 -0.49 -11.90 6.23
N VAL A 58 0.04 -11.39 5.12
CA VAL A 58 -0.59 -10.27 4.40
C VAL A 58 -1.96 -10.64 3.86
N VAL A 59 -2.10 -11.83 3.27
CA VAL A 59 -3.40 -12.32 2.76
C VAL A 59 -4.42 -12.44 3.90
N LEU A 60 -4.01 -12.97 5.05
CA LEU A 60 -4.88 -13.05 6.24
C LEU A 60 -5.34 -11.67 6.70
N LEU A 61 -4.43 -10.70 6.83
CA LEU A 61 -4.77 -9.33 7.22
C LEU A 61 -5.71 -8.64 6.22
N GLN A 62 -5.48 -8.87 4.92
CA GLN A 62 -6.33 -8.34 3.87
C GLN A 62 -7.75 -8.92 3.92
N ASN A 63 -7.89 -10.23 4.07
CA ASN A 63 -9.18 -10.89 4.21
C ASN A 63 -9.96 -10.38 5.44
N GLN A 64 -9.28 -10.23 6.58
CA GLN A 64 -9.88 -9.66 7.80
C GLN A 64 -10.36 -8.22 7.58
N ARG A 65 -9.57 -7.41 6.89
CA ARG A 65 -9.94 -6.04 6.52
C ARG A 65 -11.18 -6.01 5.62
N LEU A 66 -11.21 -6.84 4.57
CA LEU A 66 -12.34 -6.91 3.64
C LEU A 66 -13.62 -7.36 4.34
N ALA A 67 -13.55 -8.41 5.18
CA ALA A 67 -14.69 -8.86 5.97
C ALA A 67 -15.23 -7.77 6.91
N SER A 68 -14.34 -6.97 7.50
CA SER A 68 -14.72 -5.85 8.36
C SER A 68 -15.43 -4.75 7.56
N LEU A 69 -14.92 -4.42 6.36
CA LEU A 69 -15.53 -3.44 5.47
C LEU A 69 -16.90 -3.90 4.94
N ASP A 70 -17.04 -5.18 4.56
CA ASP A 70 -18.32 -5.72 4.11
C ASP A 70 -19.37 -5.68 5.21
N GLY A 71 -18.99 -5.98 6.46
CA GLY A 71 -19.89 -5.86 7.61
C GLY A 71 -20.33 -4.41 7.89
N LEU A 72 -19.47 -3.42 7.66
CA LEU A 72 -19.84 -2.00 7.79
C LEU A 72 -20.71 -1.53 6.63
N LEU A 73 -20.39 -1.94 5.41
CA LEU A 73 -21.08 -1.52 4.20
C LEU A 73 -22.42 -2.24 3.98
N SER A 74 -22.71 -3.32 4.70
CA SER A 74 -23.99 -4.03 4.62
C SER A 74 -25.18 -3.20 5.10
N ALA A 75 -24.94 -2.08 5.79
CA ALA A 75 -25.98 -1.13 6.18
C ALA A 75 -26.54 -0.33 4.99
N LEU A 76 -25.85 -0.31 3.84
CA LEU A 76 -26.25 0.43 2.65
C LEU A 76 -26.94 -0.48 1.64
N ALA A 77 -28.06 -0.03 1.08
CA ALA A 77 -28.68 -0.71 -0.06
C ALA A 77 -27.74 -0.71 -1.28
N PRO A 78 -27.87 -1.66 -2.23
CA PRO A 78 -26.96 -1.76 -3.37
C PRO A 78 -26.83 -0.47 -4.20
N LYS A 79 -27.89 0.34 -4.27
CA LYS A 79 -27.86 1.64 -4.96
C LYS A 79 -27.05 2.69 -4.18
N GLU A 80 -27.22 2.74 -2.87
CA GLU A 80 -26.50 3.67 -1.98
C GLU A 80 -25.02 3.31 -1.92
N ARG A 81 -24.69 2.01 -1.90
CA ARG A 81 -23.30 1.53 -1.96
C ARG A 81 -22.58 2.04 -3.21
N ARG A 82 -23.22 1.97 -4.38
CA ARG A 82 -22.66 2.53 -5.63
C ARG A 82 -22.46 4.05 -5.59
N GLN A 83 -23.40 4.78 -4.96
CA GLN A 83 -23.25 6.23 -4.79
C GLN A 83 -22.10 6.57 -3.83
N PHE A 84 -21.98 5.81 -2.74
CA PHE A 84 -20.88 5.93 -1.80
C PHE A 84 -19.52 5.65 -2.45
N GLU A 85 -19.41 4.59 -3.25
CA GLU A 85 -18.20 4.27 -4.03
C GLU A 85 -17.78 5.45 -4.93
N SER A 86 -18.73 6.04 -5.66
CA SER A 86 -18.42 7.21 -6.51
C SER A 86 -17.96 8.44 -5.73
N MET A 87 -18.51 8.71 -4.54
CA MET A 87 -18.05 9.81 -3.69
C MET A 87 -16.68 9.52 -3.10
N LEU A 88 -16.45 8.28 -2.67
CA LEU A 88 -15.18 7.83 -2.12
C LEU A 88 -14.07 7.94 -3.17
N ASP A 89 -14.34 7.60 -4.43
CA ASP A 89 -13.39 7.77 -5.53
C ASP A 89 -12.92 9.22 -5.68
N GLN A 90 -13.85 10.18 -5.61
CA GLN A 90 -13.52 11.61 -5.69
C GLN A 90 -12.66 12.05 -4.50
N ILE A 91 -13.02 11.62 -3.29
CA ILE A 91 -12.27 11.93 -2.06
C ILE A 91 -10.86 11.37 -2.13
N LEU A 92 -10.70 10.11 -2.53
CA LEU A 92 -9.40 9.44 -2.60
C LEU A 92 -8.49 10.04 -3.70
N ALA A 93 -9.06 10.41 -4.85
CA ALA A 93 -8.33 11.16 -5.87
C ALA A 93 -7.89 12.54 -5.34
N GLY A 94 -8.78 13.30 -4.70
CA GLY A 94 -8.46 14.61 -4.13
C GLY A 94 -7.40 14.56 -3.02
N ALA A 95 -7.41 13.51 -2.20
CA ALA A 95 -6.44 13.30 -1.12
C ALA A 95 -5.05 12.85 -1.63
N THR A 96 -4.93 12.45 -2.90
CA THR A 96 -3.68 11.98 -3.48
C THR A 96 -2.84 13.15 -4.00
N THR A 97 -1.79 13.49 -3.25
CA THR A 97 -0.92 14.64 -3.52
C THR A 97 0.48 14.28 -4.00
N SER A 98 0.90 13.03 -3.86
CA SER A 98 2.16 12.50 -4.39
C SER A 98 2.11 10.98 -4.48
N ARG A 99 3.06 10.36 -5.20
CA ARG A 99 3.19 8.90 -5.25
C ARG A 99 3.49 8.28 -3.89
N ALA A 100 4.30 8.95 -3.07
CA ALA A 100 4.58 8.51 -1.70
C ALA A 100 3.28 8.47 -0.87
N ARG A 101 2.48 9.55 -0.92
CA ARG A 101 1.18 9.62 -0.24
C ARG A 101 0.18 8.59 -0.78
N ALA A 102 0.15 8.36 -2.08
CA ALA A 102 -0.63 7.31 -2.70
C ALA A 102 -0.28 5.93 -2.11
N ARG A 103 1.01 5.60 -2.01
CA ARG A 103 1.49 4.34 -1.42
C ARG A 103 1.13 4.22 0.06
N THR A 104 1.20 5.32 0.81
CA THR A 104 0.74 5.36 2.21
C THR A 104 -0.76 5.02 2.31
N THR A 105 -1.61 5.63 1.48
CA THR A 105 -3.06 5.35 1.47
C THR A 105 -3.37 3.92 1.01
N CYS A 106 -2.71 3.45 -0.04
CA CYS A 106 -2.96 2.13 -0.64
C CYS A 106 -2.28 0.96 0.08
N ARG A 107 -1.55 1.18 1.18
CA ARG A 107 -0.72 0.13 1.82
C ARG A 107 -1.49 -1.08 2.36
N LEU A 108 -2.82 -0.97 2.50
CA LEU A 108 -3.72 -2.03 2.94
C LEU A 108 -4.72 -2.46 1.84
N CYS A 109 -4.60 -1.91 0.63
CA CYS A 109 -5.47 -2.24 -0.48
C CYS A 109 -5.04 -3.54 -1.16
N GLU A 110 -5.96 -4.13 -1.91
CA GLU A 110 -5.68 -5.23 -2.83
C GLU A 110 -5.26 -4.64 -4.17
N HIS A 111 -3.95 -4.68 -4.46
CA HIS A 111 -3.43 -4.03 -5.67
C HIS A 111 -3.78 -4.80 -6.94
N ASP A 112 -4.04 -6.11 -6.82
CA ASP A 112 -4.47 -6.94 -7.95
C ASP A 112 -5.85 -6.52 -8.50
N LEU A 113 -6.71 -5.93 -7.66
CA LEU A 113 -8.01 -5.37 -8.06
C LEU A 113 -7.91 -3.89 -8.48
N CYS A 114 -6.88 -3.19 -8.02
CA CYS A 114 -6.64 -1.78 -8.32
C CYS A 114 -5.75 -1.64 -9.56
N GLY A 115 -6.28 -1.96 -10.74
CA GLY A 115 -5.62 -1.64 -12.01
C GLY A 115 -5.40 -0.14 -12.21
N HIS A 116 -4.41 0.24 -13.03
CA HIS A 116 -4.09 1.64 -13.33
C HIS A 116 -5.30 2.40 -13.89
N ASP A 117 -6.15 1.75 -14.68
CA ASP A 117 -7.30 2.40 -15.31
C ASP A 117 -8.51 2.55 -14.39
N VAL A 118 -8.55 1.83 -13.26
CA VAL A 118 -9.73 1.76 -12.38
C VAL A 118 -9.49 2.47 -11.05
N CYS A 119 -8.26 2.47 -10.53
CA CYS A 119 -7.97 3.02 -9.21
C CYS A 119 -7.91 4.57 -9.22
N PRO A 120 -8.76 5.28 -8.46
CA PRO A 120 -8.71 6.75 -8.40
C PRO A 120 -7.39 7.28 -7.85
N ILE A 121 -6.77 6.56 -6.91
CA ILE A 121 -5.47 6.91 -6.32
C ILE A 121 -4.34 6.67 -7.33
N GLY A 122 -4.34 5.52 -8.00
CA GLY A 122 -3.35 5.15 -9.01
C GLY A 122 -3.30 6.18 -10.13
N ARG A 123 -4.45 6.41 -10.80
CA ARG A 123 -4.59 7.41 -11.86
C ARG A 123 -4.11 8.80 -11.44
N ARG A 124 -4.49 9.24 -10.24
CA ARG A 124 -4.07 10.57 -9.77
C ARG A 124 -2.56 10.63 -9.55
N ALA A 125 -1.96 9.60 -8.96
CA ALA A 125 -0.52 9.55 -8.74
C ALA A 125 0.27 9.52 -10.06
N ASP A 126 -0.20 8.77 -11.07
CA ASP A 126 0.41 8.76 -12.41
C ASP A 126 0.37 10.14 -13.06
N ALA A 127 -0.79 10.80 -13.01
CA ALA A 127 -0.95 12.15 -13.56
C ALA A 127 -0.03 13.18 -12.89
N ILE A 128 0.23 13.05 -11.58
CA ILE A 128 1.17 13.93 -10.86
C ILE A 128 2.61 13.74 -11.35
N GLU A 129 3.05 12.49 -11.52
CA GLU A 129 4.41 12.21 -11.99
C GLU A 129 4.63 12.68 -13.43
N GLN A 130 3.67 12.43 -14.33
CA GLN A 130 3.73 12.92 -15.72
C GLN A 130 3.81 14.46 -15.81
N GLN A 131 3.11 15.17 -14.92
CA GLN A 131 3.17 16.64 -14.84
C GLN A 131 4.51 17.16 -14.32
N GLY A 132 5.19 16.37 -13.48
CA GLY A 132 6.54 16.67 -12.97
C GLY A 132 7.62 16.47 -14.03
N ASP A 133 7.50 15.43 -14.85
CA ASP A 133 8.47 15.11 -15.92
C ASP A 133 8.39 16.07 -17.13
N THR A 134 7.32 16.85 -17.25
CA THR A 134 7.11 17.81 -18.35
C THR A 134 7.58 19.24 -18.00
N ARG A 135 8.17 19.46 -16.81
CA ARG A 135 8.70 20.76 -16.35
C ARG A 135 10.21 20.73 -16.22
#